data_AF-A0A2J6TEH1-F1
#
_entry.id   AF-A0A2J6TEH1-F1
#
_cell.length_a   1.000
_cell.length_b   1.000
_cell.length_c   1.000
_cell.angle_alpha   90.00
_cell.angle_beta   90.00
_cell.angle_gamma   90.00
#
_symmetry.space_group_name_H-M   'P 1'
#
loop_
_entity.id
_entity.type
_entity.pdbx_description
1 polymer ?
#
loop_
_entity_poly.entity_id
_entity_poly.type
_entity_poly.pdbx_seq_one_letter_code
_entity_poly.pdbx_strand_id
1 'polypeptide(L)'
;MIATRRSFGGTITAQTSFGTLVIISSFSMFKAWMAIRAGRVDRHRVWMLRAWCHICSVLTLRILMAVFSFAIVQVSPDRYKTVSTCAEILHTYETLSCNFTRSLPRLLARYPSCAELGEKGGREVFVAVNASLNIMRPEEIFSMLSLVYGVCAFLGLVIHVLGVEIYLEWSRGEGERLKEVAKNRERGLEK
;
A
#
# COMPACT_ATOMS: atom_id res chain seq x y z
N MET A 1 -6.60 -12.06 6.57
CA MET A 1 -6.57 -11.68 5.15
C MET A 1 -6.60 -12.95 4.32
N ILE A 2 -7.74 -13.28 3.71
CA ILE A 2 -7.82 -14.29 2.65
C ILE A 2 -8.07 -13.49 1.38
N ALA A 3 -7.00 -13.04 0.72
CA ALA A 3 -7.12 -12.59 -0.67
C ALA A 3 -7.47 -13.85 -1.48
N THR A 4 -8.56 -13.80 -2.23
CA THR A 4 -8.97 -14.97 -3.03
C THR A 4 -7.82 -15.36 -3.96
N ARG A 5 -7.64 -16.67 -4.22
CA ARG A 5 -6.53 -17.20 -5.03
C ARG A 5 -6.38 -16.54 -6.41
N ARG A 6 -7.45 -15.90 -6.89
CA ARG A 6 -7.56 -15.22 -8.19
C ARG A 6 -7.53 -13.69 -8.11
N SER A 7 -7.37 -13.11 -6.91
CA SER A 7 -7.29 -11.67 -6.72
C SER A 7 -5.86 -11.18 -6.78
N PHE A 8 -5.67 -10.12 -7.56
CA PHE A 8 -4.43 -9.39 -7.77
C PHE A 8 -3.76 -8.85 -6.49
N GLY A 9 -4.53 -8.63 -5.41
CA GLY A 9 -4.01 -8.30 -4.07
C GLY A 9 -3.35 -9.47 -3.34
N GLY A 10 -3.25 -10.65 -3.98
CA GLY A 10 -2.70 -11.87 -3.42
C GLY A 10 -1.18 -12.02 -3.55
N THR A 11 -0.46 -11.06 -4.15
CA THR A 11 1.00 -11.15 -4.25
C THR A 11 1.64 -11.22 -2.87
N ILE A 12 2.72 -12.01 -2.74
CA ILE A 12 3.45 -12.14 -1.48
C ILE A 12 3.96 -10.79 -0.97
N THR A 13 4.28 -9.86 -1.87
CA THR A 13 4.71 -8.50 -1.54
C THR A 13 3.58 -7.66 -0.97
N ALA A 14 2.37 -7.76 -1.52
CA ALA A 14 1.18 -7.11 -0.96
C ALA A 14 0.85 -7.67 0.42
N GLN A 15 0.78 -9.00 0.55
CA GLN A 15 0.46 -9.65 1.81
C GLN A 15 1.46 -9.31 2.91
N THR A 16 2.76 -9.35 2.63
CA THR A 16 3.81 -9.03 3.60
C THR A 16 3.81 -7.55 3.98
N SER A 17 3.60 -6.66 3.01
CA SER A 17 3.53 -5.22 3.27
C SER A 17 2.33 -4.85 4.14
N PHE A 18 1.13 -5.37 3.82
CA PHE A 18 -0.06 -5.20 4.64
C PHE A 18 0.07 -5.84 6.03
N GLY A 19 0.62 -7.05 6.11
CA GLY A 19 0.90 -7.71 7.38
C GLY A 19 1.83 -6.90 8.27
N THR A 20 2.91 -6.36 7.69
CA THR A 20 3.87 -5.50 8.39
C THR A 20 3.20 -4.23 8.91
N LEU A 21 2.38 -3.56 8.09
CA LEU A 21 1.62 -2.38 8.50
C LEU A 21 0.68 -2.68 9.66
N VAL A 22 -0.06 -3.78 9.61
CA VAL A 22 -0.96 -4.21 10.68
C VAL A 22 -0.19 -4.47 11.97
N ILE A 23 0.96 -5.15 11.90
CA ILE A 23 1.79 -5.45 13.08
C ILE A 23 2.31 -4.18 13.74
N ILE A 24 2.92 -3.28 12.96
CA ILE A 24 3.54 -2.04 13.49
C ILE A 24 2.48 -1.10 14.06
N SER A 25 1.35 -0.92 13.36
CA SER A 25 0.25 -0.08 13.83
C SER A 25 -0.42 -0.66 15.08
N SER A 26 -0.65 -1.97 15.12
CA SER A 26 -1.24 -2.66 16.28
C SER A 26 -0.32 -2.60 17.50
N PHE A 27 0.99 -2.79 17.32
CA PHE A 27 1.96 -2.62 18.39
C PHE A 27 1.96 -1.19 18.96
N SER A 28 1.90 -0.20 18.08
CA SER A 28 1.84 1.21 18.50
C SER A 28 0.56 1.52 19.27
N MET A 29 -0.57 1.02 18.79
CA MET A 29 -1.87 1.16 19.45
C MET A 29 -1.89 0.45 20.82
N PHE A 30 -1.32 -0.75 20.92
CA PHE A 30 -1.22 -1.49 22.18
C PHE A 30 -0.40 -0.72 23.22
N LYS A 31 0.73 -0.14 22.82
CA LYS A 31 1.54 0.70 23.74
C LYS A 31 0.83 2.00 24.12
N ALA A 32 0.08 2.61 23.21
CA ALA A 32 -0.74 3.77 23.49
C ALA A 32 -1.85 3.43 24.51
N TRP A 33 -2.49 2.26 24.37
CA TRP A 33 -3.53 1.78 25.26
C TRP A 33 -2.98 1.47 26.67
N MET A 34 -1.84 0.77 26.77
CA MET A 34 -1.17 0.54 28.06
C MET A 34 -0.79 1.85 28.75
N ALA A 35 -0.37 2.88 28.00
CA ALA A 35 -0.02 4.18 28.57
C ALA A 35 -1.24 4.92 29.15
N ILE A 36 -2.40 4.86 28.48
CA ILE A 36 -3.67 5.40 29.01
C ILE A 36 -4.05 4.70 30.31
N ARG A 37 -4.00 3.35 30.32
CA ARG A 37 -4.34 2.56 31.50
C ARG A 37 -3.42 2.85 32.70
N ALA A 38 -2.18 3.27 32.44
CA ALA A 38 -1.22 3.69 33.46
C ALA A 38 -1.29 5.19 33.81
N GLY A 39 -2.25 5.96 33.29
CA GLY A 39 -2.41 7.39 33.56
C GLY A 39 -1.33 8.31 32.95
N ARG A 40 -0.47 7.79 32.04
CA ARG A 40 0.66 8.53 31.46
C ARG A 40 0.30 9.12 30.10
N VAL A 41 -0.35 10.29 30.12
CA VAL A 41 -0.85 10.98 28.92
C VAL A 41 0.26 11.34 27.93
N ASP A 42 1.44 11.77 28.41
CA ASP A 42 2.59 12.10 27.55
C ASP A 42 3.00 10.91 26.66
N ARG A 43 3.07 9.71 27.25
CA ARG A 43 3.43 8.49 26.52
C ARG A 43 2.31 8.06 25.57
N HIS A 44 1.05 8.23 25.97
CA HIS A 44 -0.08 7.94 25.08
C HIS A 44 0.01 8.79 23.80
N ARG A 45 0.25 10.10 23.91
CA ARG A 45 0.35 11.02 22.77
C ARG A 45 1.43 10.60 21.77
N VAL A 46 2.62 10.26 22.26
CA VAL A 46 3.75 9.83 21.42
C VAL A 46 3.43 8.53 20.66
N TRP A 47 2.87 7.53 21.34
CA TRP A 47 2.52 6.26 20.69
C TRP A 47 1.30 6.37 19.76
N MET A 48 0.36 7.26 20.08
CA MET A 48 -0.78 7.56 19.22
C MET A 48 -0.31 8.23 17.92
N LEU A 49 0.62 9.19 17.99
CA LEU A 49 1.19 9.82 16.81
C LEU A 49 1.87 8.82 15.88
N ARG A 50 2.70 7.92 16.44
CA ARG A 50 3.31 6.80 15.67
C ARG A 50 2.26 5.97 14.95
N ALA A 51 1.20 5.56 15.64
CA ALA A 51 0.13 4.76 15.05
C ALA A 51 -0.54 5.48 13.85
N TRP A 52 -0.89 6.75 14.00
CA TRP A 52 -1.51 7.54 12.91
C TRP A 52 -0.56 7.75 11.73
N CYS A 53 0.72 8.07 11.96
CA CYS A 53 1.71 8.18 10.89
C CYS A 53 1.83 6.87 10.11
N HIS A 54 1.92 5.73 10.80
CA HIS A 54 1.98 4.43 10.13
C HIS A 54 0.72 4.13 9.30
N ILE A 55 -0.47 4.51 9.78
CA ILE A 55 -1.73 4.34 9.02
C ILE A 55 -1.76 5.27 7.79
N CYS A 56 -1.30 6.51 7.93
CA CYS A 56 -1.21 7.48 6.82
C CYS A 56 -0.28 7.03 5.69
N SER A 57 0.66 6.11 5.95
CA SER A 57 1.50 5.52 4.91
C SER A 57 0.72 4.84 3.78
N VAL A 58 -0.50 4.34 4.05
CA VAL A 58 -1.38 3.76 3.03
C VAL A 58 -1.81 4.80 2.00
N LEU A 59 -2.07 6.04 2.44
CA LEU A 59 -2.43 7.13 1.53
C LEU A 59 -1.21 7.54 0.70
N THR A 60 -0.04 7.64 1.33
CA THR A 60 1.22 7.99 0.65
C THR A 60 1.62 6.94 -0.38
N LEU A 61 1.41 5.66 -0.07
CA LEU A 61 1.56 4.55 -1.02
C LEU A 61 0.75 4.79 -2.30
N ARG A 62 -0.52 5.18 -2.20
CA ARG A 62 -1.37 5.43 -3.38
C ARG A 62 -0.84 6.56 -4.25
N ILE A 63 -0.38 7.64 -3.62
CA ILE A 63 0.21 8.78 -4.32
C ILE A 63 1.50 8.36 -5.03
N LEU A 64 2.39 7.64 -4.33
CA LEU A 64 3.62 7.12 -4.90
C LEU A 64 3.35 6.19 -6.08
N MET A 65 2.38 5.28 -5.97
CA MET A 65 2.02 4.39 -7.08
C MET A 65 1.60 5.17 -8.33
N ALA A 66 0.81 6.24 -8.19
CA ALA A 66 0.40 7.08 -9.31
C ALA A 66 1.62 7.77 -9.97
N VAL A 67 2.51 8.36 -9.15
CA VAL A 67 3.72 9.04 -9.61
C VAL A 67 4.68 8.08 -10.31
N PHE A 68 5.00 6.94 -9.68
CA PHE A 68 5.90 5.93 -10.24
C PHE A 68 5.32 5.33 -11.52
N SER A 69 4.01 5.07 -11.56
CA SER A 69 3.38 4.51 -12.75
C SER A 69 3.48 5.46 -13.94
N PHE A 70 3.18 6.74 -13.71
CA PHE A 70 3.33 7.76 -14.74
C PHE A 70 4.79 7.91 -15.19
N ALA A 71 5.73 7.98 -14.25
CA ALA A 71 7.15 8.12 -14.55
C ALA A 71 7.69 6.96 -15.41
N ILE A 72 7.32 5.72 -15.10
CA ILE A 72 7.78 4.55 -15.85
C ILE A 72 7.26 4.57 -17.30
N VAL A 73 5.99 4.91 -17.50
CA VAL A 73 5.41 5.01 -18.85
C VAL A 73 6.11 6.07 -19.69
N GLN A 74 6.50 7.20 -19.10
CA GLN A 74 7.21 8.29 -19.79
C GLN A 74 8.67 7.93 -20.10
N VAL A 75 9.39 7.28 -19.17
CA VAL A 75 10.83 7.04 -19.29
C VAL A 75 11.15 5.77 -20.07
N SER A 76 10.32 4.73 -19.97
CA SER A 76 10.61 3.42 -20.58
C SER A 76 9.32 2.72 -20.99
N PRO A 77 8.67 3.16 -22.08
CA PRO A 77 7.49 2.49 -22.60
C PRO A 77 7.81 1.02 -22.92
N ASP A 78 6.92 0.12 -22.49
CA ASP A 78 6.91 -1.32 -22.80
C ASP A 78 8.15 -2.14 -22.39
N ARG A 79 9.03 -1.58 -21.55
CA ARG A 79 10.23 -2.29 -21.06
C ARG A 79 9.90 -3.29 -19.96
N TYR A 80 8.94 -2.96 -19.10
CA TYR A 80 8.63 -3.77 -17.93
C TYR A 80 7.45 -4.70 -18.20
N LYS A 81 7.64 -5.98 -17.87
CA LYS A 81 6.61 -7.02 -17.99
C LYS A 81 6.48 -7.75 -16.66
N THR A 82 5.26 -8.04 -16.26
CA THR A 82 4.98 -8.86 -15.08
C THR A 82 4.38 -10.19 -15.49
N VAL A 83 4.56 -11.21 -14.67
CA VAL A 83 3.93 -12.51 -14.88
C VAL A 83 2.57 -12.50 -14.17
N SER A 84 1.51 -12.82 -14.91
CA SER A 84 0.14 -12.94 -14.40
C SER A 84 -0.47 -14.26 -14.84
N THR A 85 -1.42 -14.79 -14.08
CA THR A 85 -2.11 -16.03 -14.45
C THR A 85 -3.28 -15.76 -15.39
N CYS A 86 -3.57 -16.68 -16.31
CA CYS A 86 -4.76 -16.57 -17.16
C CYS A 86 -6.07 -16.46 -16.35
N ALA A 87 -6.14 -17.12 -15.19
CA ALA A 87 -7.31 -17.07 -14.31
C ALA A 87 -7.51 -15.67 -13.67
N GLU A 88 -6.41 -15.01 -13.31
CA GLU A 88 -6.40 -13.64 -12.78
C GLU A 88 -6.81 -12.62 -13.86
N ILE A 89 -6.31 -12.78 -15.07
CA ILE A 89 -6.68 -11.91 -16.20
C ILE A 89 -8.17 -12.06 -16.54
N LEU A 90 -8.67 -13.31 -16.60
CA LEU A 90 -10.08 -13.56 -16.89
C LEU A 90 -10.99 -12.96 -15.80
N HIS A 91 -10.63 -13.14 -14.53
CA HIS A 91 -11.37 -12.58 -13.40
C HIS A 91 -11.35 -11.05 -13.38
N THR A 92 -10.23 -10.45 -13.79
CA THR A 92 -10.09 -9.00 -13.94
C THR A 92 -11.05 -8.46 -14.99
N TYR A 93 -11.13 -9.12 -16.15
CA TYR A 93 -12.05 -8.74 -17.22
C TYR A 93 -13.52 -8.95 -16.82
N GLU A 94 -13.84 -10.03 -16.12
CA GLU A 94 -15.18 -10.30 -15.58
C GLU A 94 -15.63 -9.21 -14.59
N THR A 95 -14.72 -8.75 -13.73
CA THR A 95 -15.05 -7.79 -12.65
C THR A 95 -15.07 -6.34 -13.15
N LEU A 96 -14.15 -5.95 -14.03
CA LEU A 96 -13.99 -4.55 -14.48
C LEU A 96 -14.62 -4.24 -15.84
N SER A 97 -14.83 -5.23 -16.73
CA SER A 97 -15.36 -4.94 -18.06
C SER A 97 -16.87 -4.87 -18.04
N CYS A 98 -17.43 -3.70 -18.36
CA CYS A 98 -18.88 -3.53 -18.57
C CYS A 98 -19.47 -4.41 -19.70
N ASN A 99 -18.63 -5.11 -20.49
CA ASN A 99 -19.03 -6.07 -21.52
C ASN A 99 -17.98 -7.18 -21.71
N PHE A 100 -17.96 -8.18 -20.81
CA PHE A 100 -17.08 -9.35 -20.88
C PHE A 100 -17.16 -10.09 -22.23
N THR A 101 -18.37 -10.32 -22.74
CA THR A 101 -18.61 -11.07 -23.98
C THR A 101 -17.97 -10.44 -25.23
N ARG A 102 -17.78 -9.10 -25.23
CA ARG A 102 -17.18 -8.36 -26.36
C ARG A 102 -15.66 -8.33 -26.29
N SER A 103 -15.09 -8.39 -25.09
CA SER A 103 -13.65 -8.29 -24.85
C SER A 103 -12.94 -9.65 -24.89
N LEU A 104 -13.66 -10.73 -24.62
CA LEU A 104 -13.16 -12.11 -24.64
C LEU A 104 -12.45 -12.52 -25.96
N PRO A 105 -12.99 -12.30 -27.17
CA PRO A 105 -12.29 -12.68 -28.41
C PRO A 105 -11.00 -11.89 -28.63
N ARG A 106 -10.94 -10.62 -28.19
CA ARG A 106 -9.71 -9.80 -28.26
C ARG A 106 -8.65 -10.29 -27.29
N LEU A 107 -9.07 -10.75 -26.11
CA LEU A 107 -8.19 -11.33 -25.11
C LEU A 107 -7.59 -12.66 -25.60
N LEU A 108 -8.41 -13.57 -26.11
CA LEU A 108 -7.96 -14.87 -26.63
C LEU A 108 -7.05 -14.73 -27.86
N ALA A 109 -7.28 -13.72 -28.72
CA ALA A 109 -6.39 -13.44 -29.84
C ALA A 109 -4.97 -13.05 -29.39
N ARG A 110 -4.84 -12.44 -28.21
CA ARG A 110 -3.54 -11.97 -27.67
C ARG A 110 -2.89 -12.97 -26.73
N TYR A 111 -3.70 -13.70 -25.97
CA TYR A 111 -3.25 -14.76 -25.08
C TYR A 111 -3.93 -16.07 -25.48
N PRO A 112 -3.52 -16.69 -26.61
CA PRO A 112 -4.09 -17.96 -27.06
C PRO A 112 -3.85 -19.08 -26.04
N SER A 113 -2.78 -18.97 -25.25
CA SER A 113 -2.47 -19.87 -24.12
C SER A 113 -3.53 -19.85 -23.01
N CYS A 114 -4.39 -18.84 -22.95
CA CYS A 114 -5.49 -18.77 -21.98
C CYS A 114 -6.79 -19.41 -22.49
N ALA A 115 -6.88 -19.80 -23.77
CA ALA A 115 -8.08 -20.41 -24.36
C ALA A 115 -8.37 -21.81 -23.77
N GLU A 116 -7.33 -22.55 -23.39
CA GLU A 116 -7.45 -23.92 -22.86
C GLU A 116 -8.01 -23.99 -21.43
N LEU A 117 -8.13 -22.87 -20.71
CA LEU A 117 -8.70 -22.85 -19.36
C LEU A 117 -10.21 -23.15 -19.32
N GLY A 118 -10.90 -23.06 -20.47
CA GLY A 118 -12.34 -23.32 -20.56
C GLY A 118 -12.73 -24.79 -20.43
N GLU A 119 -11.82 -25.74 -20.65
CA GLU A 119 -12.23 -27.12 -20.91
C GLU A 119 -12.03 -28.14 -19.78
N LYS A 120 -11.12 -27.92 -18.82
CA LYS A 120 -11.01 -28.73 -17.59
C LYS A 120 -9.99 -28.10 -16.66
N GLY A 121 -10.38 -27.92 -15.39
CA GLY A 121 -9.47 -27.48 -14.35
C GLY A 121 -8.20 -28.35 -14.31
N GLY A 122 -7.02 -27.72 -14.36
CA GLY A 122 -5.79 -28.50 -14.26
C GLY A 122 -4.46 -27.75 -14.21
N ARG A 123 -4.27 -26.63 -14.90
CA ARG A 123 -2.96 -25.93 -14.88
C ARG A 123 -3.13 -24.42 -14.81
N GLU A 124 -2.48 -23.80 -13.81
CA GLU A 124 -2.27 -22.36 -13.78
C GLU A 124 -1.32 -22.01 -14.93
N VAL A 125 -1.85 -21.43 -16.01
CA VAL A 125 -1.05 -20.94 -17.11
C VAL A 125 -0.59 -19.53 -16.78
N PHE A 126 0.74 -19.34 -16.81
CA PHE A 126 1.38 -18.06 -16.57
C PHE A 126 1.70 -17.38 -17.91
N VAL A 127 1.37 -16.10 -18.02
CA VAL A 127 1.65 -15.28 -19.21
C VAL A 127 2.34 -13.99 -18.80
N ALA A 128 3.25 -13.52 -19.63
CA ALA A 128 3.89 -12.22 -19.44
C ALA A 128 2.98 -11.12 -19.98
N VAL A 129 2.56 -10.21 -19.10
CA VAL A 129 1.74 -9.04 -19.42
C VAL A 129 2.62 -7.81 -19.39
N ASN A 130 2.40 -6.90 -20.34
CA ASN A 130 3.11 -5.64 -20.40
C ASN A 130 2.56 -4.67 -19.34
N ALA A 131 3.46 -4.02 -18.60
CA ALA A 131 3.09 -3.04 -17.57
C ALA A 131 2.86 -1.68 -18.23
N SER A 132 1.61 -1.29 -18.44
CA SER A 132 1.24 -0.03 -19.12
C SER A 132 -0.07 0.56 -18.61
N LEU A 133 -0.28 1.87 -18.79
CA LEU A 133 -1.48 2.59 -18.33
C LEU A 133 -2.53 2.73 -19.44
N ASN A 134 -2.79 1.66 -20.19
CA ASN A 134 -3.77 1.69 -21.27
C ASN A 134 -5.19 1.42 -20.75
N ILE A 135 -6.06 2.44 -20.80
CA ILE A 135 -7.45 2.38 -20.31
C ILE A 135 -8.26 1.27 -20.98
N MET A 136 -7.93 0.91 -22.22
CA MET A 136 -8.62 -0.14 -22.97
C MET A 136 -8.23 -1.57 -22.52
N ARG A 137 -7.20 -1.68 -21.68
CA ARG A 137 -6.54 -2.95 -21.32
C ARG A 137 -6.34 -3.02 -19.81
N PRO A 138 -7.35 -3.47 -19.05
CA PRO A 138 -7.27 -3.52 -17.60
C PRO A 138 -6.10 -4.39 -17.12
N GLU A 139 -5.76 -5.47 -17.82
CA GLU A 139 -4.65 -6.36 -17.49
C GLU A 139 -3.28 -5.64 -17.47
N GLU A 140 -3.06 -4.69 -18.39
CA GLU A 140 -1.82 -3.92 -18.45
C GLU A 140 -1.73 -2.94 -17.26
N ILE A 141 -2.86 -2.32 -16.87
CA ILE A 141 -2.94 -1.42 -15.72
C ILE A 141 -2.65 -2.18 -14.43
N PHE A 142 -3.26 -3.34 -14.26
CA PHE A 142 -2.99 -4.17 -13.08
C PHE A 142 -1.53 -4.61 -13.05
N SER A 143 -0.98 -5.13 -14.16
CA SER A 143 0.45 -5.43 -14.28
C SER A 143 1.33 -4.26 -13.79
N MET A 144 1.00 -3.04 -14.20
CA MET A 144 1.69 -1.82 -13.78
C MET A 144 1.60 -1.56 -12.27
N LEU A 145 0.40 -1.64 -11.70
CA LEU A 145 0.20 -1.45 -10.27
C LEU A 145 0.97 -2.50 -9.45
N SER A 146 1.10 -3.73 -9.94
CA SER A 146 1.79 -4.83 -9.23
C SER A 146 3.27 -4.56 -9.13
N LEU A 147 3.83 -4.12 -10.27
CA LEU A 147 5.23 -3.80 -10.42
C LEU A 147 5.66 -2.72 -9.44
N VAL A 148 4.89 -1.64 -9.34
CA VAL A 148 5.25 -0.49 -8.48
C VAL A 148 4.86 -0.67 -7.02
N TYR A 149 3.87 -1.52 -6.71
CA TYR A 149 3.32 -1.67 -5.37
C TYR A 149 4.39 -1.91 -4.31
N GLY A 150 5.27 -2.89 -4.53
CA GLY A 150 6.26 -3.31 -3.53
C GLY A 150 7.23 -2.19 -3.17
N VAL A 151 7.75 -1.49 -4.18
CA VAL A 151 8.68 -0.38 -4.00
C VAL A 151 7.99 0.80 -3.31
N CYS A 152 6.79 1.16 -3.75
CA CYS A 152 6.04 2.26 -3.15
C CYS A 152 5.60 1.95 -1.71
N ALA A 153 5.28 0.69 -1.37
CA ALA A 153 4.87 0.28 -0.03
C ALA A 153 6.05 0.36 0.93
N PHE A 154 7.22 -0.10 0.50
CA PHE A 154 8.45 -0.01 1.28
C PHE A 154 8.86 1.46 1.51
N LEU A 155 8.93 2.27 0.45
CA LEU A 155 9.31 3.68 0.56
C LEU A 155 8.30 4.47 1.41
N GLY A 156 7.01 4.26 1.20
CA GLY A 156 5.96 4.88 1.99
C GLY A 156 6.11 4.55 3.48
N LEU A 157 6.34 3.28 3.83
CA LEU A 157 6.55 2.89 5.21
C LEU A 157 7.79 3.55 5.82
N VAL A 158 8.93 3.52 5.12
CA VAL A 158 10.19 4.11 5.60
C VAL A 158 10.06 5.60 5.86
N ILE A 159 9.42 6.34 4.94
CA ILE A 159 9.18 7.78 5.08
C ILE A 159 8.39 8.07 6.36
N HIS A 160 7.37 7.28 6.67
CA HIS A 160 6.55 7.50 7.86
C HIS A 160 7.23 7.04 9.15
N VAL A 161 7.99 5.95 9.12
CA VAL A 161 8.75 5.46 10.28
C VAL A 161 9.85 6.45 10.66
N LEU A 162 10.62 6.95 9.69
CA LEU A 162 11.67 7.95 9.96
C LEU A 162 11.06 9.32 10.25
N GLY A 163 10.04 9.72 9.48
CA GLY A 163 9.39 11.01 9.61
C GLY A 163 8.79 11.23 11.00
N VAL A 164 8.18 10.20 11.60
CA VAL A 164 7.61 10.34 12.95
C VAL A 164 8.69 10.48 14.02
N GLU A 165 9.82 9.77 13.92
CA GLU A 165 10.90 9.91 14.90
C GLU A 165 11.59 11.27 14.79
N ILE A 166 11.81 11.77 13.57
CA ILE A 166 12.33 13.13 13.33
C ILE A 166 11.38 14.18 13.92
N TYR A 167 10.07 14.04 13.66
CA TYR A 167 9.06 14.95 14.20
C TYR A 167 9.01 14.92 15.73
N LEU A 168 9.09 13.72 16.33
CA LEU A 168 9.10 13.58 17.78
C LEU A 168 10.35 14.21 18.39
N GLU A 169 11.53 14.02 17.80
CA GLU A 169 12.76 14.63 18.31
C GLU A 169 12.72 16.15 18.24
N TRP A 170 12.20 16.71 17.14
CA TRP A 170 12.05 18.17 17.01
C TRP A 170 11.05 18.73 18.03
N SER A 171 9.92 18.04 18.26
CA SER A 171 8.89 18.48 19.21
C SER A 171 9.24 18.28 20.68
N ARG A 172 10.31 17.54 21.02
CA ARG A 172 10.76 17.37 22.41
C ARG A 172 11.16 18.69 23.06
N GLY A 173 11.88 19.54 22.33
CA GLY A 173 12.31 20.85 22.86
C GLY A 173 11.13 21.77 23.18
N GLU A 174 10.09 21.76 22.33
CA GLU A 174 8.86 22.50 22.63
C GLU A 174 8.12 21.93 23.84
N GLY A 175 8.11 20.60 23.99
CA GLY A 175 7.50 19.94 25.14
C GLY A 175 8.15 20.33 26.47
N GLU A 176 9.47 20.45 26.51
CA GLU A 176 10.21 20.90 27.71
C GLU A 176 9.93 22.38 28.00
N ARG A 177 9.97 23.24 26.99
CA ARG A 177 9.64 24.66 27.13
C ARG A 177 8.23 24.87 27.69
N LEU A 178 7.24 24.13 27.18
CA LEU A 178 5.86 24.23 27.67
C LEU A 178 5.70 23.78 29.13
N LYS A 179 6.48 22.78 29.57
CA LYS A 179 6.51 22.34 30.97
C LYS A 179 7.11 23.41 31.88
N GLU A 180 8.15 24.11 31.44
CA GLU A 180 8.73 25.23 32.20
C GLU A 180 7.78 26.42 32.31
N VAL A 181 7.12 26.81 31.21
CA VAL A 181 6.11 27.88 31.21
C VAL A 181 4.95 27.53 32.15
N ALA A 182 4.40 26.30 32.07
CA ALA A 182 3.34 25.85 32.96
C ALA A 182 3.77 25.91 34.45
N LYS A 183 4.99 25.47 34.76
CA LYS A 183 5.55 25.52 36.11
C LYS A 183 5.74 26.96 36.61
N ASN A 184 6.14 27.89 35.75
CA ASN A 184 6.28 29.29 36.10
C ASN A 184 4.91 29.96 36.34
N ARG A 185 3.90 29.59 35.54
CA ARG A 185 2.51 30.00 35.72
C ARG A 185 1.94 29.56 37.07
N GLU A 186 2.13 28.29 37.44
CA GLU A 186 1.70 27.74 38.74
C GLU A 186 2.38 28.43 39.92
N ARG A 187 3.62 28.90 39.74
CA ARG A 187 4.39 29.63 40.76
C ARG A 187 4.05 31.12 40.83
N GLY A 188 3.14 31.63 39.99
CA GLY A 188 2.80 33.05 39.93
C GLY A 188 3.95 33.94 39.47
N LEU A 189 4.91 33.40 38.72
CA LEU A 189 6.08 34.13 38.22
C LEU A 189 5.84 34.80 36.86
N GLU A 190 4.65 34.59 36.27
CA GLU A 190 4.19 35.32 35.09
C GLU A 190 3.43 36.57 35.53
N LYS A 191 4.00 37.76 35.29
CA LYS A 191 3.30 39.05 35.35
C LYS A 191 2.59 39.31 34.02
#